data_AF-A0A1M7FLD0-F1
#
_entry.id   AF-A0A1M7FLD0-F1
#
_cell.length_a   1.000
_cell.length_b   1.000
_cell.length_c   1.000
_cell.angle_alpha   90.00
_cell.angle_beta   90.00
_cell.angle_gamma   90.00
#
_symmetry.space_group_name_H-M   'P 1'
#
loop_
_entity.id
_entity.type
_entity.pdbx_description
1 polymer ?
#
loop_
_entity_poly.entity_id
_entity_poly.type
_entity_poly.pdbx_seq_one_letter_code
_entity_poly.pdbx_strand_id
1 'polypeptide(L)'
;MLNSIKETRAVKDGLCHIILEIPEDVYLSIYDNLNDKDAYDVLKQYLNYHQDDGIPGDVRIQHNKNAHTVNIYANLHYLGNEKSKPKYYVDDAMGEQ
;
A
#
# COMPACT_ATOMS: atom_id res chain seq x y z
N MET A 1 11.48 -14.26 -1.56
CA MET A 1 10.16 -13.67 -1.25
C MET A 1 9.91 -12.37 -2.00
N LEU A 2 10.63 -11.26 -1.72
CA LEU A 2 10.26 -9.93 -2.25
C LEU A 2 10.12 -9.87 -3.79
N ASN A 3 11.00 -10.53 -4.53
CA ASN A 3 10.93 -10.60 -6.01
C ASN A 3 9.74 -11.42 -6.55
N SER A 4 9.06 -12.17 -5.69
CA SER A 4 7.88 -12.99 -6.02
C SER A 4 6.57 -12.29 -5.65
N ILE A 5 6.65 -11.07 -5.08
CA ILE A 5 5.49 -10.30 -4.68
C ILE A 5 4.95 -9.54 -5.88
N LYS A 6 3.65 -9.65 -6.11
CA LYS A 6 2.93 -8.81 -7.06
C LYS A 6 2.23 -7.71 -6.30
N GLU A 7 2.57 -6.47 -6.65
CA GLU A 7 1.98 -5.29 -6.05
C GLU A 7 0.78 -4.78 -6.86
N THR A 8 -0.24 -4.30 -6.17
CA THR A 8 -1.31 -3.47 -6.76
C THR A 8 -1.58 -2.28 -5.86
N ARG A 9 -1.67 -1.08 -6.45
CA ARG A 9 -2.00 0.15 -5.72
C ARG A 9 -3.21 0.85 -6.32
N ALA A 10 -4.00 1.47 -5.48
CA ALA A 10 -5.11 2.32 -5.89
C ALA A 10 -5.24 3.50 -4.92
N VAL A 11 -5.36 4.71 -5.46
CA VAL A 11 -5.69 5.89 -4.65
C VAL A 11 -7.19 6.09 -4.67
N LYS A 12 -7.81 6.10 -3.49
CA LYS A 12 -9.24 6.35 -3.32
C LYS A 12 -9.44 7.40 -2.23
N ASP A 13 -10.19 8.45 -2.54
CA ASP A 13 -10.47 9.56 -1.60
C ASP A 13 -9.21 10.19 -0.97
N GLY A 14 -8.09 10.18 -1.69
CA GLY A 14 -6.80 10.70 -1.21
C GLY A 14 -6.01 9.74 -0.32
N LEU A 15 -6.52 8.54 -0.06
CA LEU A 15 -5.83 7.47 0.63
C LEU A 15 -5.25 6.48 -0.37
N CYS A 16 -3.97 6.13 -0.23
CA CYS A 16 -3.33 5.12 -1.06
C CYS A 16 -3.59 3.74 -0.44
N HIS A 17 -4.21 2.84 -1.19
CA HIS A 17 -4.39 1.44 -0.80
C HIS A 17 -3.37 0.58 -1.54
N ILE A 18 -2.72 -0.32 -0.83
CA ILE A 18 -1.78 -1.30 -1.39
C ILE A 18 -2.27 -2.72 -1.12
N ILE A 19 -2.04 -3.59 -2.10
CA ILE A 19 -2.23 -5.04 -2.01
C ILE A 19 -0.92 -5.68 -2.43
N LEU A 20 -0.35 -6.51 -1.55
CA LEU A 20 0.75 -7.41 -1.88
C LEU A 20 0.18 -8.82 -2.02
N GLU A 21 0.24 -9.37 -3.23
CA GLU A 21 -0.11 -10.76 -3.52
C GLU A 21 1.17 -11.59 -3.56
N ILE A 22 1.25 -12.59 -2.68
CA ILE A 22 2.43 -13.42 -2.47
C ILE A 22 2.03 -14.89 -2.72
N PRO A 23 2.81 -15.68 -3.49
CA PRO A 23 2.56 -17.11 -3.60
C PRO A 23 2.55 -17.77 -2.21
N GLU A 24 1.56 -18.63 -1.97
CA GLU A 24 1.36 -19.31 -0.68
C GLU A 24 2.62 -20.06 -0.23
N ASP A 25 3.27 -20.81 -1.13
CA ASP A 25 4.48 -21.58 -0.82
C ASP A 25 5.63 -20.68 -0.39
N VAL A 26 5.80 -19.53 -1.06
CA VAL A 26 6.86 -18.57 -0.76
C VAL A 26 6.63 -17.93 0.59
N TYR A 27 5.40 -17.53 0.92
CA TYR A 27 5.09 -16.94 2.22
C TYR A 27 5.29 -17.96 3.35
N LEU A 28 4.72 -19.16 3.20
CA LEU A 28 4.78 -20.22 4.21
C LEU A 28 6.19 -20.82 4.38
N SER A 29 7.09 -20.63 3.42
CA SER A 29 8.51 -21.01 3.57
C SER A 29 9.27 -20.17 4.59
N ILE A 30 8.74 -18.99 4.96
CA ILE A 30 9.38 -18.01 5.86
C ILE A 30 8.55 -17.78 7.12
N TYR A 31 7.22 -17.77 7.00
CA TYR A 31 6.31 -17.48 8.10
C TYR A 31 5.37 -18.66 8.32
N ASP A 32 5.39 -19.21 9.54
CA ASP A 32 4.55 -20.36 9.91
C ASP A 32 3.06 -20.01 10.11
N ASN A 33 2.73 -18.71 10.24
CA ASN A 33 1.38 -18.26 10.58
C ASN A 33 0.94 -17.04 9.77
N LEU A 34 -0.37 -16.92 9.59
CA LEU A 34 -1.03 -15.77 8.99
C LEU A 34 -1.51 -14.85 10.11
N ASN A 35 -0.70 -13.86 10.47
CA ASN A 35 -1.09 -12.84 11.44
C ASN A 35 -0.70 -11.44 10.96
N ASP A 36 -1.40 -10.44 11.48
CA ASP A 36 -1.24 -9.05 11.02
C ASP A 36 0.13 -8.47 11.38
N LYS A 37 0.80 -8.99 12.41
CA LYS A 37 2.14 -8.54 12.82
C LYS A 37 3.20 -8.93 11.79
N ASP A 38 3.15 -10.17 11.33
CA ASP A 38 4.06 -10.67 10.28
C ASP A 38 3.73 -10.02 8.93
N ALA A 39 2.44 -9.81 8.63
CA ALA A 39 2.01 -9.06 7.45
C ALA A 39 2.54 -7.63 7.42
N TYR A 40 2.50 -6.94 8.57
CA TYR A 40 3.04 -5.60 8.73
C TYR A 40 4.56 -5.58 8.50
N ASP A 41 5.27 -6.57 9.03
CA ASP A 41 6.71 -6.70 8.86
C ASP A 41 7.11 -6.96 7.39
N VAL A 42 6.44 -7.89 6.71
CA VAL A 42 6.62 -8.14 5.27
C VAL A 42 6.42 -6.87 4.45
N LEU A 43 5.33 -6.15 4.72
CA LEU A 43 5.02 -4.92 4.00
C LEU A 43 6.08 -3.83 4.25
N LYS A 44 6.55 -3.67 5.50
CA LYS A 44 7.66 -2.76 5.81
C LYS A 44 8.95 -3.12 5.08
N GLN A 45 9.33 -4.39 5.08
CA GLN A 45 10.52 -4.86 4.38
C GLN A 45 10.42 -4.63 2.88
N TYR A 46 9.24 -4.88 2.30
CA TYR A 46 8.97 -4.65 0.88
C TYR A 46 9.08 -3.16 0.52
N LEU A 47 8.44 -2.26 1.27
CA LEU A 47 8.52 -0.82 1.03
C LEU A 47 9.97 -0.32 1.15
N ASN A 48 10.70 -0.74 2.18
CA ASN A 48 12.10 -0.38 2.36
C ASN A 48 12.98 -0.87 1.20
N TYR A 49 12.76 -2.10 0.73
CA TYR A 49 13.48 -2.65 -0.43
C TYR A 49 13.25 -1.82 -1.70
N HIS A 50 12.04 -1.26 -1.87
CA HIS A 50 11.69 -0.37 -2.97
C HIS A 50 11.98 1.12 -2.70
N GLN A 51 12.62 1.45 -1.57
CA GLN A 51 12.90 2.82 -1.14
C GLN A 51 11.63 3.70 -1.06
N ASP A 52 10.51 3.09 -0.69
CA ASP A 52 9.21 3.72 -0.52
C ASP A 52 9.03 4.19 0.93
N ASP A 53 8.73 5.46 1.12
CA ASP A 53 8.56 6.13 2.41
C ASP A 53 7.13 6.02 2.98
N GLY A 54 6.25 5.28 2.32
CA GLY A 54 4.89 5.02 2.78
C GLY A 54 4.87 4.33 4.14
N ILE A 55 4.04 4.84 5.05
CA ILE A 55 3.81 4.24 6.37
C ILE A 55 2.54 3.38 6.29
N PRO A 56 2.64 2.06 6.51
CA PRO A 56 1.47 1.18 6.52
C PRO A 56 0.55 1.45 7.72
N GLY A 57 -0.75 1.53 7.43
CA GLY A 57 -1.86 1.55 8.38
C GLY A 57 -2.93 0.52 7.99
N ASP A 58 -3.78 0.14 8.95
CA ASP A 58 -4.88 -0.83 8.77
C ASP A 58 -4.47 -2.14 8.08
N VAL A 59 -3.29 -2.67 8.43
CA VAL A 59 -2.75 -3.86 7.79
C VAL A 59 -3.61 -5.09 8.11
N ARG A 60 -3.96 -5.85 7.07
CA ARG A 60 -4.72 -7.10 7.17
C ARG A 60 -4.13 -8.15 6.26
N ILE A 61 -4.16 -9.40 6.70
CA ILE A 61 -3.73 -10.55 5.89
C ILE A 61 -4.90 -11.47 5.57
N GLN A 62 -4.94 -11.98 4.34
CA GLN A 62 -5.92 -12.95 3.88
C GLN A 62 -5.23 -14.07 3.13
N HIS A 63 -5.63 -15.31 3.41
CA HIS A 63 -5.20 -16.46 2.64
C HIS A 63 -6.27 -16.86 1.63
N ASN A 64 -5.95 -16.73 0.34
CA ASN A 64 -6.76 -17.23 -0.77
C ASN A 64 -6.29 -18.62 -1.19
N LYS A 65 -6.83 -19.64 -0.53
CA LYS A 65 -6.52 -21.06 -0.79
C LYS A 65 -6.82 -21.50 -2.24
N ASN A 66 -7.80 -20.88 -2.89
CA ASN A 66 -8.19 -21.25 -4.24
C ASN A 66 -7.18 -20.76 -5.28
N ALA A 67 -6.55 -19.62 -5.02
CA ALA A 67 -5.53 -19.02 -5.89
C ALA A 67 -4.10 -19.39 -5.47
N HIS A 68 -3.93 -20.11 -4.34
CA HIS A 68 -2.64 -20.36 -3.71
C HIS A 68 -1.86 -19.06 -3.45
N THR A 69 -2.54 -18.04 -2.93
CA THR A 69 -1.92 -16.75 -2.59
C THR A 69 -2.23 -16.28 -1.18
N VAL A 70 -1.27 -15.58 -0.60
CA VAL A 70 -1.42 -14.80 0.63
C VAL A 70 -1.43 -13.32 0.23
N ASN A 71 -2.51 -12.63 0.57
CA ASN A 71 -2.73 -11.24 0.23
C ASN A 71 -2.61 -10.38 1.48
N ILE A 72 -1.75 -9.37 1.43
CA ILE A 72 -1.61 -8.35 2.47
C ILE A 72 -2.23 -7.06 1.96
N TYR A 73 -3.17 -6.51 2.71
CA TYR A 73 -3.86 -5.26 2.41
C TYR A 73 -3.43 -4.20 3.41
N ALA A 74 -3.19 -2.98 2.94
CA ALA A 74 -2.90 -1.86 3.82
C ALA A 74 -3.27 -0.51 3.19
N ASN A 75 -3.38 0.49 4.05
CA ASN A 75 -3.41 1.88 3.68
C ASN A 75 -1.98 2.45 3.82
N LEU A 76 -1.51 3.20 2.83
CA LEU A 76 -0.21 3.87 2.87
C LEU A 76 -0.40 5.36 3.14
N HIS A 77 0.27 5.84 4.18
CA HIS A 77 0.35 7.25 4.55
C HIS A 77 1.75 7.79 4.22
N TYR A 78 1.81 8.74 3.31
CA TYR A 78 3.06 9.40 2.91
C TYR A 78 3.29 10.67 3.72
N LEU A 79 4.50 10.83 4.26
CA LEU A 79 4.89 12.05 4.96
C LEU A 79 5.00 13.20 3.95
N GLY A 80 4.34 14.33 4.22
CA GLY A 80 4.36 15.50 3.33
C GLY A 80 3.32 15.48 2.20
N ASN A 81 2.46 14.46 2.13
CA ASN A 81 1.34 14.42 1.18
C ASN A 81 0.07 15.12 1.73
N GLU A 82 0.25 16.07 2.65
CA GLU A 82 -0.83 16.96 3.09
C GLU A 82 -1.32 17.72 1.86
N LYS A 83 -2.61 17.58 1.51
CA LYS A 83 -3.18 18.37 0.42
C LYS A 83 -2.91 19.85 0.69
N SER A 84 -2.13 20.47 -0.19
CA SER A 84 -2.11 21.93 -0.24
C SER A 84 -3.54 22.40 -0.45
N LYS A 85 -3.98 23.39 0.35
CA LYS A 85 -5.30 24.01 0.17
C LYS A 85 -5.42 24.42 -1.30
N PRO A 86 -6.59 24.21 -1.95
CA PRO A 86 -6.77 24.67 -3.32
C PRO A 86 -6.44 26.15 -3.38
N LYS A 87 -5.39 26.50 -4.12
CA LYS A 87 -5.07 27.89 -4.43
C LYS A 87 -6.04 28.29 -5.53
N TYR A 88 -6.98 29.18 -5.20
CA TYR A 88 -7.70 29.92 -6.23
C TYR A 88 -6.66 30.78 -6.95
N TYR A 89 -6.36 30.43 -8.20
CA TYR A 89 -5.60 31.30 -9.08
C TYR A 89 -6.54 32.43 -9.50
N VAL A 90 -6.16 33.67 -9.17
CA VAL A 90 -6.94 34.89 -9.46
C VAL A 90 -7.02 35.24 -10.95
N ASP A 91 -6.53 34.37 -11.84
CA ASP A 91 -6.51 34.61 -13.29
C ASP A 91 -7.91 34.48 -13.93
N ASP A 92 -8.83 33.71 -13.32
CA ASP A 92 -10.23 33.59 -13.77
C ASP A 92 -11.12 34.81 -13.40
N ALA A 93 -10.55 35.86 -12.81
CA ALA A 93 -11.27 37.04 -12.35
C ALA A 93 -10.88 38.35 -13.08
N MET A 94 -10.33 38.26 -14.30
CA MET A 94 -10.32 39.42 -15.20
C MET A 94 -11.59 39.45 -16.03
N GLY A 95 -12.53 40.26 -15.57
CA GLY A 95 -13.81 40.51 -16.20
C GLY A 95 -13.66 40.99 -17.64
N GLU A 96 -14.44 40.37 -18.52
CA GLU A 96 -14.81 40.98 -19.78
C GLU A 96 -15.94 41.99 -19.51
N GLN A 97 -15.70 43.23 -19.95
CA GLN A 97 -16.60 44.39 -19.87
C GLN A 97 -17.77 44.26 -20.84
#